data_AF-A0A2A5CRP8-F1
#
_entry.id   AF-A0A2A5CRP8-F1
#
_cell.length_a   1.000
_cell.length_b   1.000
_cell.length_c   1.000
_cell.angle_alpha   90.00
_cell.angle_beta   90.00
_cell.angle_gamma   90.00
#
_symmetry.space_group_name_H-M   'P 1'
#
loop_
_entity.id
_entity.type
_entity.pdbx_description
1 polymer ?
#
loop_
_entity_poly.entity_id
_entity_poly.type
_entity_poly.pdbx_seq_one_letter_code
_entity_poly.pdbx_strand_id
1 'polypeptide(L)'
;MKYFKTISILFCSLSLFLIPACEDKGDEPNRPEELVGLWGMTDADGEIIIGSNVSQKGANMFAKGQSSINLYGTPNAELSYMIVNLGEEGEEDEPEVVLSNRSIWEMDDENPTYPVFTGFVDENDLTGEKTLGLMVVLSESEGGIYVGTSDYVLDLLNFSLTISSDTAYAINMVTGVLDSSTYYIVDGTFQAATFSVNASDSVTVDFPLIVQGMKEEQIQMDLRANGDATHYFTDEEGQGEDHGEWYTTDENVLVMIMDVEGEIDTLAFPYVFNGTDLTLIMNQDACDFFEDFFIDDEPGMSAKFMNPPDCFDPIEMMFLLQENSVTSARMKANMYFVKAVAN
;
A
#
# COMPACT_ATOMS: atom_id res chain seq x y z
N MET A 1 -19.33 1.41 8.56
CA MET A 1 -18.36 1.53 9.66
C MET A 1 -17.68 2.87 9.48
N LYS A 2 -17.61 3.66 10.54
CA LYS A 2 -16.91 4.95 10.60
C LYS A 2 -15.65 4.70 11.40
N TYR A 3 -14.63 5.55 11.22
CA TYR A 3 -13.29 5.49 11.80
C TYR A 3 -12.23 4.85 10.89
N PHE A 4 -11.99 5.47 9.72
CA PHE A 4 -10.61 5.79 9.39
C PHE A 4 -10.37 7.14 10.07
N LYS A 5 -9.72 7.12 11.23
CA LYS A 5 -9.18 8.36 11.78
C LYS A 5 -7.94 8.63 10.95
N THR A 6 -7.96 9.72 10.20
CA THR A 6 -6.81 10.36 9.59
C THR A 6 -5.74 10.44 10.67
N ILE A 7 -4.75 9.55 10.60
CA ILE A 7 -3.55 9.62 11.41
C ILE A 7 -2.89 10.90 10.93
N SER A 8 -2.87 11.95 11.77
CA SER A 8 -1.93 13.04 11.61
C SER A 8 -0.59 12.40 11.32
N ILE A 9 -0.08 12.58 10.09
CA ILE A 9 1.21 12.05 9.66
C ILE A 9 2.25 12.77 10.50
N LEU A 10 2.45 12.29 11.73
CA LEU A 10 3.51 12.71 12.61
C LEU A 10 4.74 12.11 11.95
N PHE A 11 5.44 12.91 11.15
CA PHE A 11 6.73 12.55 10.59
C PHE A 11 7.71 12.34 11.76
N CYS A 12 7.69 11.15 12.37
CA CYS A 12 8.74 10.71 13.29
C CYS A 12 10.00 10.46 12.47
N SER A 13 10.65 11.55 12.04
CA SER A 13 11.87 11.60 11.26
C SER A 13 13.10 11.28 12.12
N LEU A 14 13.07 10.21 12.92
CA LEU A 14 14.24 9.81 13.72
C LEU A 14 15.24 8.92 12.94
N SER A 15 15.54 9.27 11.69
CA SER A 15 16.69 8.71 10.96
C SER A 15 17.97 9.56 11.16
N LEU A 16 18.26 9.91 12.41
CA LEU A 16 19.41 10.74 12.79
C LEU A 16 20.65 9.93 13.18
N PHE A 17 20.89 8.77 12.56
CA PHE A 17 22.06 7.94 12.92
C PHE A 17 23.31 8.08 12.04
N LEU A 18 23.30 8.82 10.92
CA LEU A 18 24.51 8.91 10.08
C LEU A 18 24.75 10.25 9.34
N ILE A 19 24.11 11.37 9.71
CA ILE A 19 24.67 12.67 9.32
C ILE A 19 25.73 12.98 10.38
N PRO A 20 27.04 13.02 10.07
CA PRO A 20 27.98 13.60 10.99
C PRO A 20 27.46 15.00 11.26
N ALA A 21 27.22 15.34 12.53
CA ALA A 21 27.11 16.73 12.96
C ALA A 21 28.42 17.40 12.56
N CYS A 22 28.50 17.80 11.28
CA CYS A 22 29.60 18.53 10.73
C CYS A 22 29.52 19.85 11.47
N GLU A 23 30.50 20.06 12.35
CA GLU A 23 30.74 21.29 13.06
C GLU A 23 30.27 22.47 12.22
N ASP A 24 29.24 23.14 12.71
CA ASP A 24 28.72 24.38 12.16
C ASP A 24 29.92 25.32 11.93
N LYS A 25 30.30 25.46 10.66
CA LYS A 25 31.39 26.33 10.25
C LYS A 25 30.94 27.79 10.17
N GLY A 26 29.79 28.18 10.73
CA GLY A 26 29.39 29.59 10.78
C GLY A 26 29.27 30.27 9.42
N ASP A 27 29.16 29.48 8.35
CA ASP A 27 28.80 29.92 7.01
C ASP A 27 27.27 29.96 6.93
N GLU A 28 26.71 30.94 6.21
CA GLU A 28 25.24 31.03 6.04
C GLU A 28 24.69 29.71 5.45
N PRO A 29 23.53 29.22 5.90
CA PRO A 29 22.94 27.99 5.37
C PRO A 29 22.77 28.06 3.85
N ASN A 30 23.17 27.00 3.14
CA ASN A 30 23.13 26.95 1.68
C ASN A 30 21.69 26.94 1.16
N ARG A 31 21.34 27.92 0.32
CA ARG A 31 19.99 28.10 -0.25
C ARG A 31 20.09 28.34 -1.76
N PRO A 32 20.10 27.27 -2.58
CA PRO A 32 20.22 27.39 -4.02
C PRO A 32 19.04 28.15 -4.63
N GLU A 33 19.31 29.13 -5.51
CA GLU A 33 18.27 29.95 -6.15
C GLU A 33 17.28 29.10 -6.97
N GLU A 34 17.71 27.96 -7.48
CA GLU A 34 16.86 27.04 -8.25
C GLU A 34 15.69 26.47 -7.44
N LEU A 35 15.87 26.24 -6.13
CA LEU A 35 14.84 25.70 -5.23
C LEU A 35 13.87 26.77 -4.73
N VAL A 36 14.22 28.05 -4.82
CA VAL A 36 13.36 29.16 -4.38
C VAL A 36 12.09 29.23 -5.22
N GLY A 37 10.92 29.16 -4.59
CA GLY A 37 9.61 29.33 -5.21
C GLY A 37 8.54 28.41 -4.63
N LEU A 38 7.37 28.47 -5.25
CA LEU A 38 6.22 27.63 -4.92
C LEU A 38 6.26 26.33 -5.72
N TRP A 39 6.10 25.21 -5.03
CA TRP A 39 6.12 23.86 -5.57
C TRP A 39 4.84 23.15 -5.18
N GLY A 40 4.14 22.56 -6.14
CA GLY A 40 2.97 21.72 -5.89
C GLY A 40 3.30 20.27 -6.16
N MET A 41 2.95 19.38 -5.25
CA MET A 41 3.07 17.95 -5.47
C MET A 41 2.08 17.52 -6.56
N THR A 42 2.56 16.73 -7.52
CA THR A 42 1.75 16.25 -8.64
C THR A 42 1.49 14.76 -8.57
N ASP A 43 2.41 14.00 -7.97
CA ASP A 43 2.30 12.55 -7.80
C ASP A 43 3.32 12.07 -6.74
N ALA A 44 3.24 10.80 -6.36
CA ALA A 44 4.23 10.14 -5.53
C ALA A 44 4.33 8.64 -5.88
N ASP A 45 5.49 8.02 -5.72
CA ASP A 45 5.65 6.57 -5.89
C ASP A 45 6.28 5.96 -4.64
N GLY A 46 5.75 4.81 -4.21
CA GLY A 46 6.24 4.07 -3.05
C GLY A 46 6.90 2.75 -3.46
N GLU A 47 8.02 2.44 -2.84
CA GLU A 47 8.79 1.20 -3.01
C GLU A 47 9.16 0.63 -1.64
N ILE A 48 9.23 -0.70 -1.53
CA ILE A 48 9.83 -1.40 -0.40
C ILE A 48 11.05 -2.20 -0.88
N ILE A 49 12.12 -2.14 -0.11
CA ILE A 49 13.38 -2.84 -0.33
C ILE A 49 13.45 -3.94 0.71
N ILE A 50 13.29 -5.19 0.27
CA ILE A 50 13.21 -6.37 1.13
C ILE A 50 14.51 -7.14 1.02
N GLY A 51 15.21 -7.30 2.14
CA GLY A 51 16.38 -8.17 2.27
C GLY A 51 15.99 -9.51 2.86
N SER A 52 16.59 -10.61 2.40
CA SER A 52 16.25 -11.95 2.87
C SER A 52 17.46 -12.83 3.18
N ASN A 53 17.35 -13.74 4.14
CA ASN A 53 18.36 -14.76 4.46
C ASN A 53 18.29 -16.01 3.56
N VAL A 54 17.22 -16.17 2.77
CA VAL A 54 17.01 -17.31 1.87
C VAL A 54 16.67 -16.84 0.45
N SER A 55 16.96 -17.70 -0.53
CA SER A 55 16.49 -17.46 -1.90
C SER A 55 15.05 -17.93 -2.03
N GLN A 56 14.16 -17.02 -2.39
CA GLN A 56 12.74 -17.29 -2.46
C GLN A 56 12.04 -16.42 -3.51
N LYS A 57 10.79 -16.78 -3.80
CA LYS A 57 9.92 -16.09 -4.74
C LYS A 57 8.72 -15.57 -3.95
N GLY A 58 8.50 -14.26 -4.00
CA GLY A 58 7.33 -13.62 -3.41
C GLY A 58 6.28 -13.29 -4.47
N ALA A 59 5.02 -13.18 -4.04
CA ALA A 59 3.92 -12.68 -4.85
C ALA A 59 3.72 -11.19 -4.59
N ASN A 60 3.53 -10.39 -5.64
CA ASN A 60 3.28 -8.96 -5.53
C ASN A 60 1.77 -8.71 -5.63
N MET A 61 1.10 -8.56 -4.49
CA MET A 61 -0.34 -8.27 -4.42
C MET A 61 -0.71 -6.87 -4.95
N PHE A 62 0.27 -5.96 -5.07
CA PHE A 62 0.07 -4.60 -5.57
C PHE A 62 0.15 -4.49 -7.10
N ALA A 63 0.56 -5.56 -7.78
CA ALA A 63 0.70 -5.60 -9.22
C ALA A 63 -0.35 -6.51 -9.88
N LYS A 64 -0.80 -6.11 -11.07
CA LYS A 64 -1.71 -6.93 -11.89
C LYS A 64 -1.04 -8.25 -12.28
N GLY A 65 -1.70 -9.36 -12.02
CA GLY A 65 -1.26 -10.69 -12.44
C GLY A 65 -1.52 -10.95 -13.94
N GLN A 66 -0.97 -12.05 -14.45
CA GLN A 66 -1.36 -12.58 -15.74
C GLN A 66 -2.64 -13.39 -15.56
N SER A 67 -3.77 -12.83 -15.98
CA SER A 67 -5.06 -13.48 -15.83
C SER A 67 -5.77 -13.74 -17.15
N SER A 68 -6.55 -14.81 -17.12
CA SER A 68 -7.59 -15.16 -18.06
C SER A 68 -8.87 -15.60 -17.35
N ILE A 69 -8.94 -15.47 -16.01
CA ILE A 69 -10.13 -15.80 -15.23
C ILE A 69 -11.21 -14.78 -15.56
N ASN A 70 -12.15 -15.22 -16.38
CA ASN A 70 -13.29 -14.42 -16.81
C ASN A 70 -14.54 -14.89 -16.06
N LEU A 71 -15.30 -13.91 -15.58
CA LEU A 71 -16.64 -14.08 -15.04
C LEU A 71 -17.63 -13.81 -16.17
N TYR A 72 -18.28 -14.86 -16.66
CA TYR A 72 -19.35 -14.76 -17.65
C TYR A 72 -20.68 -14.60 -16.92
N GLY A 73 -21.21 -13.38 -16.94
CA GLY A 73 -22.45 -12.99 -16.29
C GLY A 73 -22.90 -11.61 -16.76
N THR A 74 -23.65 -10.88 -15.96
CA THR A 74 -24.04 -9.50 -16.28
C THR A 74 -23.81 -8.61 -15.06
N PRO A 75 -22.77 -7.76 -15.05
CA PRO A 75 -21.75 -7.56 -16.09
C PRO A 75 -20.68 -8.67 -16.10
N ASN A 76 -19.95 -8.79 -17.21
CA ASN A 76 -18.73 -9.61 -17.25
C ASN A 76 -17.58 -8.89 -16.52
N ALA A 77 -16.64 -9.64 -15.95
CA ALA A 77 -15.42 -9.10 -15.35
C ALA A 77 -14.24 -10.08 -15.48
N GLU A 78 -13.02 -9.58 -15.34
CA GLU A 78 -11.79 -10.38 -15.29
C GLU A 78 -11.18 -10.25 -13.90
N LEU A 79 -10.95 -11.35 -13.19
CA LEU A 79 -10.26 -11.36 -11.89
C LEU A 79 -8.76 -11.37 -12.14
N SER A 80 -8.07 -10.27 -11.87
CA SER A 80 -6.69 -10.05 -12.34
C SER A 80 -5.72 -9.52 -11.29
N TYR A 81 -6.19 -9.30 -10.06
CA TYR A 81 -5.37 -8.91 -8.92
C TYR A 81 -5.49 -9.97 -7.83
N MET A 82 -4.38 -10.26 -7.16
CA MET A 82 -4.38 -11.12 -5.97
C MET A 82 -4.49 -10.24 -4.74
N ILE A 83 -5.33 -10.64 -3.81
CA ILE A 83 -5.47 -10.05 -2.49
C ILE A 83 -5.05 -11.13 -1.50
N VAL A 84 -4.12 -10.77 -0.61
CA VAL A 84 -3.79 -11.62 0.53
C VAL A 84 -4.73 -11.22 1.65
N ASN A 85 -5.51 -12.18 2.16
CA ASN A 85 -6.34 -11.95 3.33
C ASN A 85 -5.44 -11.88 4.58
N LEU A 86 -5.27 -10.69 5.14
CA LEU A 86 -4.46 -10.45 6.35
C LEU A 86 -5.27 -10.76 7.63
N GLY A 87 -6.08 -11.83 7.61
CA GLY A 87 -7.03 -12.19 8.65
C GLY A 87 -6.42 -12.37 10.05
N GLU A 88 -7.27 -12.32 11.08
CA GLU A 88 -6.87 -12.45 12.48
C GLU A 88 -6.21 -13.81 12.77
N GLU A 89 -5.03 -13.82 13.42
CA GLU A 89 -4.43 -15.05 13.95
C GLU A 89 -5.45 -15.85 14.79
N GLY A 90 -5.64 -17.13 14.45
CA GLY A 90 -6.41 -18.09 15.23
C GLY A 90 -7.34 -19.01 14.45
N GLU A 91 -7.60 -18.72 13.17
CA GLU A 91 -8.01 -19.75 12.22
C GLU A 91 -6.73 -20.25 11.55
N GLU A 92 -6.46 -21.56 11.61
CA GLU A 92 -5.29 -22.22 10.99
C GLU A 92 -5.40 -22.22 9.46
N ASP A 93 -5.97 -21.16 8.88
CA ASP A 93 -6.32 -21.11 7.49
C ASP A 93 -5.14 -20.45 6.76
N GLU A 94 -4.42 -21.28 6.01
CA GLU A 94 -3.40 -20.89 5.06
C GLU A 94 -3.87 -19.65 4.26
N PRO A 95 -2.96 -18.75 3.83
CA PRO A 95 -3.34 -17.55 3.08
C PRO A 95 -4.29 -17.90 1.93
N GLU A 96 -5.56 -17.51 2.08
CA GLU A 96 -6.59 -17.80 1.10
C GLU A 96 -6.30 -16.97 -0.16
N VAL A 97 -6.21 -17.63 -1.32
CA VAL A 97 -6.00 -16.92 -2.58
C VAL A 97 -7.30 -16.24 -2.99
N VAL A 98 -7.40 -14.97 -2.62
CA VAL A 98 -8.49 -14.10 -3.02
C VAL A 98 -8.09 -13.35 -4.28
N LEU A 99 -8.95 -13.34 -5.30
CA LEU A 99 -8.73 -12.62 -6.55
C LEU A 99 -9.75 -11.50 -6.71
N SER A 100 -9.35 -10.37 -7.29
CA SER A 100 -10.24 -9.25 -7.57
C SER A 100 -10.11 -8.73 -9.00
N ASN A 101 -11.18 -8.09 -9.49
CA ASN A 101 -11.15 -7.39 -10.78
C ASN A 101 -10.45 -6.03 -10.74
N ARG A 102 -10.05 -5.58 -9.55
CA ARG A 102 -9.38 -4.31 -9.32
C ARG A 102 -8.25 -4.48 -8.33
N SER A 103 -7.34 -3.52 -8.34
CA SER A 103 -6.31 -3.45 -7.33
C SER A 103 -6.94 -3.20 -5.95
N ILE A 104 -6.31 -3.71 -4.89
CA ILE A 104 -6.60 -3.29 -3.50
C ILE A 104 -6.52 -1.76 -3.34
N TRP A 105 -5.76 -1.09 -4.23
CA TRP A 105 -5.61 0.37 -4.31
C TRP A 105 -6.82 1.13 -4.84
N GLU A 106 -7.65 0.50 -5.66
CA GLU A 106 -8.84 1.14 -6.25
C GLU A 106 -10.10 0.84 -5.42
N MET A 107 -9.91 0.31 -4.22
CA MET A 107 -10.97 0.05 -3.24
C MET A 107 -11.06 1.23 -2.27
N ASP A 108 -11.44 2.41 -2.81
CA ASP A 108 -11.81 3.57 -2.00
C ASP A 108 -13.24 3.36 -1.46
N ASP A 109 -13.38 3.31 -0.13
CA ASP A 109 -14.68 3.15 0.54
C ASP A 109 -15.54 4.43 0.48
N GLU A 110 -14.92 5.60 0.30
CA GLU A 110 -15.63 6.89 0.22
C GLU A 110 -16.15 7.17 -1.19
N ASN A 111 -15.37 6.83 -2.22
CA ASN A 111 -15.77 6.93 -3.62
C ASN A 111 -15.62 5.59 -4.37
N PRO A 112 -16.40 4.57 -3.99
CA PRO A 112 -16.28 3.25 -4.58
C PRO A 112 -16.61 3.31 -6.06
N THR A 113 -15.65 2.92 -6.89
CA THR A 113 -15.91 2.65 -8.31
C THR A 113 -16.66 1.32 -8.39
N TYR A 114 -17.70 1.19 -9.20
CA TYR A 114 -18.40 -0.09 -9.41
C TYR A 114 -18.28 -0.54 -10.87
N PRO A 115 -18.32 -1.86 -11.18
CA PRO A 115 -18.57 -2.99 -10.28
C PRO A 115 -17.30 -3.58 -9.63
N VAL A 116 -17.42 -4.05 -8.40
CA VAL A 116 -16.38 -4.78 -7.64
C VAL A 116 -16.70 -6.28 -7.71
N PHE A 117 -15.71 -7.07 -8.08
CA PHE A 117 -15.77 -8.52 -8.03
C PHE A 117 -14.59 -9.05 -7.23
N THR A 118 -14.88 -9.89 -6.24
CA THR A 118 -13.88 -10.58 -5.43
C THR A 118 -14.24 -12.07 -5.44
N GLY A 119 -13.30 -12.92 -5.84
CA GLY A 119 -13.46 -14.36 -5.85
C GLY A 119 -12.50 -15.02 -4.87
N PHE A 120 -12.93 -16.12 -4.28
CA PHE A 120 -12.14 -16.92 -3.35
C PHE A 120 -12.40 -18.41 -3.60
N VAL A 121 -11.44 -19.24 -3.18
CA VAL A 121 -11.52 -20.69 -3.32
C VAL A 121 -11.17 -21.33 -1.99
N ASP A 122 -11.92 -22.34 -1.63
CA ASP A 122 -11.81 -23.02 -0.33
C ASP A 122 -11.92 -24.54 -0.54
N GLU A 123 -11.22 -25.31 0.28
CA GLU A 123 -11.27 -26.77 0.31
C GLU A 123 -11.60 -27.22 1.73
N ASN A 124 -12.74 -27.90 1.87
CA ASN A 124 -13.14 -28.41 3.18
C ASN A 124 -12.19 -29.53 3.65
N ASP A 125 -11.45 -29.30 4.73
CA ASP A 125 -10.48 -30.27 5.28
C ASP A 125 -11.02 -31.68 5.56
N LEU A 126 -12.31 -31.79 5.92
CA LEU A 126 -12.91 -33.06 6.30
C LEU A 126 -13.43 -33.85 5.09
N THR A 127 -13.92 -33.16 4.07
CA THR A 127 -14.58 -33.78 2.91
C THR A 127 -13.74 -33.73 1.63
N GLY A 128 -12.74 -32.84 1.57
CA GLY A 128 -12.03 -32.48 0.35
C GLY A 128 -12.92 -31.78 -0.68
N GLU A 129 -14.08 -31.28 -0.26
CA GLU A 129 -15.00 -30.60 -1.16
C GLU A 129 -14.49 -29.19 -1.44
N LYS A 130 -14.24 -28.94 -2.72
CA LYS A 130 -13.72 -27.67 -3.22
C LYS A 130 -14.86 -26.74 -3.62
N THR A 131 -14.77 -25.52 -3.14
CA THR A 131 -15.78 -24.48 -3.32
C THR A 131 -15.16 -23.27 -4.01
N LEU A 132 -15.95 -22.65 -4.88
CA LEU A 132 -15.69 -21.34 -5.45
C LEU A 132 -16.73 -20.36 -4.90
N GLY A 133 -16.26 -19.26 -4.34
CA GLY A 133 -17.08 -18.15 -3.91
C GLY A 133 -16.81 -16.88 -4.70
N LEU A 134 -17.84 -16.06 -4.90
CA LEU A 134 -17.74 -14.71 -5.44
C LEU A 134 -18.56 -13.75 -4.58
N MET A 135 -17.95 -12.63 -4.21
CA MET A 135 -18.62 -11.44 -3.70
C MET A 135 -18.69 -10.42 -4.83
N VAL A 136 -19.90 -10.02 -5.20
CA VAL A 136 -20.13 -9.09 -6.31
C VAL A 136 -20.89 -7.87 -5.80
N VAL A 137 -20.34 -6.68 -6.04
CA VAL A 137 -20.99 -5.41 -5.74
C VAL A 137 -21.11 -4.60 -7.03
N LEU A 138 -22.34 -4.36 -7.47
CA LEU A 138 -22.65 -3.70 -8.74
C LEU A 138 -22.95 -2.21 -8.56
N SER A 139 -23.43 -1.82 -7.39
CA SER A 139 -23.64 -0.44 -6.96
C SER A 139 -23.77 -0.39 -5.43
N GLU A 140 -23.91 0.80 -4.85
CA GLU A 140 -24.12 0.99 -3.40
C GLU A 140 -25.26 0.14 -2.80
N SER A 141 -26.26 -0.22 -3.61
CA SER A 141 -27.45 -0.96 -3.15
C SER A 141 -27.63 -2.33 -3.81
N GLU A 142 -26.76 -2.68 -4.76
CA GLU A 142 -26.90 -3.88 -5.58
C GLU A 142 -25.64 -4.74 -5.48
N GLY A 143 -25.82 -6.00 -5.14
CA GLY A 143 -24.75 -6.98 -5.02
C GLY A 143 -25.28 -8.32 -4.54
N GLY A 144 -24.37 -9.27 -4.36
CA GLY A 144 -24.70 -10.60 -3.86
C GLY A 144 -23.48 -11.48 -3.67
N ILE A 145 -23.71 -12.59 -2.96
CA ILE A 145 -22.73 -13.66 -2.79
C ILE A 145 -23.15 -14.80 -3.72
N TYR A 146 -22.19 -15.37 -4.43
CA TYR A 146 -22.38 -16.50 -5.33
C TYR A 146 -21.46 -17.62 -4.90
N VAL A 147 -21.96 -18.85 -4.87
CA VAL A 147 -21.14 -20.02 -4.54
C VAL A 147 -21.43 -21.19 -5.47
N GLY A 148 -20.43 -22.01 -5.68
CA GLY A 148 -20.53 -23.24 -6.45
C GLY A 148 -19.47 -24.24 -6.00
N THR A 149 -19.71 -25.50 -6.30
CA THR A 149 -18.65 -26.52 -6.25
C THR A 149 -17.68 -26.27 -7.39
N SER A 150 -16.40 -26.48 -7.13
CA SER A 150 -15.33 -26.25 -8.10
C SER A 150 -14.33 -27.38 -8.06
N ASP A 151 -13.69 -27.69 -9.18
CA ASP A 151 -12.53 -28.58 -9.23
C ASP A 151 -11.24 -27.77 -9.45
N TYR A 152 -11.13 -26.60 -8.80
CA TYR A 152 -9.99 -25.71 -8.99
C TYR A 152 -8.65 -26.39 -8.69
N VAL A 153 -7.62 -25.92 -9.40
CA VAL A 153 -6.24 -26.35 -9.20
C VAL A 153 -5.43 -25.14 -8.74
N LEU A 154 -4.93 -25.23 -7.51
CA LEU A 154 -4.04 -24.25 -6.91
C LEU A 154 -2.58 -24.75 -6.97
N ASP A 155 -1.68 -23.92 -7.47
CA ASP A 155 -0.24 -24.14 -7.42
C ASP A 155 0.38 -23.04 -6.55
N LEU A 156 0.59 -23.37 -5.28
CA LEU A 156 1.18 -22.48 -4.27
C LEU A 156 2.63 -22.10 -4.60
N LEU A 157 3.40 -22.97 -5.27
CA LEU A 157 4.80 -22.68 -5.62
C LEU A 157 4.90 -21.61 -6.70
N ASN A 158 3.91 -21.58 -7.59
CA ASN A 158 3.84 -20.58 -8.64
C ASN A 158 2.91 -19.43 -8.31
N PHE A 159 2.07 -19.50 -7.28
CA PHE A 159 0.99 -18.55 -7.02
C PHE A 159 0.01 -18.47 -8.20
N SER A 160 -0.48 -19.64 -8.63
CA SER A 160 -1.40 -19.76 -9.77
C SER A 160 -2.67 -20.51 -9.42
N LEU A 161 -3.78 -20.07 -9.99
CA LEU A 161 -5.11 -20.67 -9.82
C LEU A 161 -5.70 -20.98 -11.19
N THR A 162 -6.23 -22.19 -11.37
CA THR A 162 -6.97 -22.57 -12.58
C THR A 162 -8.36 -23.04 -12.20
N ILE A 163 -9.37 -22.49 -12.87
CA ILE A 163 -10.79 -22.82 -12.74
C ILE A 163 -11.30 -23.19 -14.14
N SER A 164 -12.05 -24.29 -14.26
CA SER A 164 -12.47 -24.84 -15.56
C SER A 164 -13.99 -24.82 -15.72
N SER A 165 -14.52 -23.67 -16.15
CA SER A 165 -15.94 -23.46 -16.44
C SER A 165 -16.88 -23.83 -15.28
N ASP A 166 -16.50 -23.49 -14.06
CA ASP A 166 -17.31 -23.72 -12.86
C ASP A 166 -18.44 -22.69 -12.77
N THR A 167 -19.57 -23.06 -12.16
CA THR A 167 -20.74 -22.18 -12.04
C THR A 167 -20.98 -21.81 -10.58
N ALA A 168 -20.94 -20.52 -10.27
CA ALA A 168 -21.30 -19.97 -8.97
C ALA A 168 -22.72 -19.38 -9.02
N TYR A 169 -23.64 -19.89 -8.19
CA TYR A 169 -25.03 -19.46 -8.14
C TYR A 169 -25.24 -18.48 -6.99
N ALA A 170 -26.11 -17.49 -7.18
CA ALA A 170 -26.45 -16.53 -6.15
C ALA A 170 -27.03 -17.20 -4.90
N ILE A 171 -26.64 -16.76 -3.71
CA ILE A 171 -27.26 -17.17 -2.46
C ILE A 171 -28.27 -16.12 -2.03
N ASN A 172 -29.48 -16.55 -1.67
CA ASN A 172 -30.38 -15.69 -0.94
C ASN A 172 -29.88 -15.53 0.51
N MET A 173 -29.35 -14.36 0.84
CA MET A 173 -28.76 -14.08 2.16
C MET A 173 -29.73 -14.20 3.35
N VAL A 174 -31.05 -14.19 3.11
CA VAL A 174 -32.06 -14.34 4.18
C VAL A 174 -32.38 -15.81 4.43
N THR A 175 -32.40 -16.65 3.40
CA THR A 175 -32.83 -18.05 3.50
C THR A 175 -31.69 -19.06 3.39
N GLY A 176 -30.51 -18.63 2.93
CA GLY A 176 -29.37 -19.49 2.61
C GLY A 176 -29.57 -20.40 1.40
N VAL A 177 -30.66 -20.22 0.64
CA VAL A 177 -30.99 -21.08 -0.50
C VAL A 177 -30.32 -20.54 -1.76
N LEU A 178 -29.74 -21.45 -2.55
CA LEU A 178 -29.19 -21.14 -3.86
C LEU A 178 -30.31 -20.76 -4.85
N ASP A 179 -30.15 -19.61 -5.48
CA ASP A 179 -30.96 -19.14 -6.58
C ASP A 179 -30.29 -19.50 -7.91
N SER A 180 -30.70 -20.63 -8.48
CA SER A 180 -30.19 -21.10 -9.77
C SER A 180 -30.50 -20.18 -10.97
N SER A 181 -31.33 -19.14 -10.79
CA SER A 181 -31.69 -18.21 -11.87
C SER A 181 -30.64 -17.12 -12.13
N THR A 182 -29.76 -16.86 -11.15
CA THR A 182 -28.71 -15.84 -11.23
C THR A 182 -27.37 -16.49 -10.92
N TYR A 183 -26.43 -16.43 -11.86
CA TYR A 183 -25.15 -17.14 -11.74
C TYR A 183 -24.03 -16.45 -12.54
N TYR A 184 -22.80 -16.82 -12.19
CA TYR A 184 -21.59 -16.54 -12.96
C TYR A 184 -20.93 -17.86 -13.36
N ILE A 185 -20.46 -17.93 -14.60
CA ILE A 185 -19.52 -18.99 -15.01
C ILE A 185 -18.11 -18.42 -14.86
N VAL A 186 -17.24 -19.16 -14.19
CA VAL A 186 -15.85 -18.78 -13.92
C VAL A 186 -14.94 -19.75 -14.65
N ASP A 187 -14.09 -19.22 -15.51
CA ASP A 187 -13.21 -20.03 -16.34
C ASP A 187 -11.91 -19.28 -16.62
N GLY A 188 -10.79 -19.99 -16.52
CA GLY A 188 -9.47 -19.50 -16.90
C GLY A 188 -8.39 -19.80 -15.86
N THR A 189 -7.24 -19.19 -16.11
CA THR A 189 -6.06 -19.29 -15.25
C THR A 189 -5.61 -17.91 -14.81
N PHE A 190 -5.27 -17.79 -13.54
CA PHE A 190 -4.60 -16.65 -12.94
C PHE A 190 -3.19 -17.06 -12.51
N GLN A 191 -2.24 -16.14 -12.71
CA GLN A 191 -0.87 -16.25 -12.28
C GLN A 191 -0.47 -14.91 -11.66
N ALA A 192 -0.13 -14.91 -10.37
CA ALA A 192 0.26 -13.68 -9.67
C ALA A 192 1.49 -13.02 -10.32
N ALA A 193 1.58 -11.70 -10.20
CA ALA A 193 2.85 -11.01 -10.41
C ALA A 193 3.83 -11.43 -9.31
N THR A 194 5.09 -11.66 -9.65
CA THR A 194 6.06 -12.24 -8.70
C THR A 194 7.41 -11.57 -8.83
N PHE A 195 8.16 -11.55 -7.73
CA PHE A 195 9.55 -11.14 -7.69
C PHE A 195 10.40 -12.25 -7.07
N SER A 196 11.72 -12.11 -7.16
CA SER A 196 12.66 -13.06 -6.54
C SER A 196 13.70 -12.30 -5.74
N VAL A 197 13.97 -12.79 -4.54
CA VAL A 197 15.06 -12.30 -3.68
C VAL A 197 16.05 -13.44 -3.49
N ASN A 198 17.34 -13.13 -3.58
CA ASN A 198 18.39 -14.11 -3.31
C ASN A 198 18.78 -14.06 -1.83
N ALA A 199 19.27 -15.18 -1.31
CA ALA A 199 19.82 -15.24 0.03
C ALA A 199 20.94 -14.20 0.22
N SER A 200 20.86 -13.43 1.31
CA SER A 200 21.78 -12.34 1.67
C SER A 200 21.82 -11.18 0.67
N ASP A 201 20.77 -11.01 -0.13
CA ASP A 201 20.58 -9.89 -1.06
C ASP A 201 19.27 -9.16 -0.75
N SER A 202 19.00 -8.08 -1.48
CA SER A 202 17.75 -7.31 -1.40
C SER A 202 17.08 -7.13 -2.75
N VAL A 203 15.76 -6.99 -2.74
CA VAL A 203 14.94 -6.70 -3.91
C VAL A 203 14.07 -5.48 -3.65
N THR A 204 13.91 -4.63 -4.67
CA THR A 204 12.96 -3.51 -4.64
C THR A 204 11.66 -3.96 -5.29
N VAL A 205 10.55 -3.69 -4.60
CA VAL A 205 9.19 -4.02 -5.03
C VAL A 205 8.32 -2.78 -4.87
N ASP A 206 7.41 -2.53 -5.81
CA ASP A 206 6.44 -1.45 -5.68
C ASP A 206 5.62 -1.62 -4.40
N PHE A 207 5.52 -0.55 -3.61
CA PHE A 207 4.81 -0.53 -2.35
C PHE A 207 4.03 0.78 -2.18
N PRO A 208 2.86 0.92 -2.84
CA PRO A 208 2.09 2.16 -2.80
C PRO A 208 1.57 2.59 -1.42
N LEU A 209 1.61 1.73 -0.39
CA LEU A 209 0.98 2.00 0.93
C LEU A 209 1.61 3.22 1.58
N ILE A 210 2.93 3.39 1.42
CA ILE A 210 3.67 4.51 2.03
C ILE A 210 3.31 5.88 1.47
N VAL A 211 2.73 5.95 0.26
CA VAL A 211 2.38 7.22 -0.39
C VAL A 211 0.88 7.47 -0.43
N GLN A 212 0.06 6.62 0.17
CA GLN A 212 -1.40 6.73 0.06
C GLN A 212 -1.91 8.05 0.63
N GLY A 213 -1.64 8.33 1.92
CA GLY A 213 -2.07 9.58 2.55
C GLY A 213 -1.53 10.81 1.82
N MET A 214 -0.28 10.73 1.32
CA MET A 214 0.31 11.81 0.53
C MET A 214 -0.48 12.10 -0.75
N LYS A 215 -0.95 11.07 -1.46
CA LYS A 215 -1.70 11.27 -2.71
C LYS A 215 -3.10 11.84 -2.50
N GLU A 216 -3.70 11.55 -1.37
CA GLU A 216 -5.01 12.07 -0.98
C GLU A 216 -4.92 13.54 -0.58
N GLU A 217 -3.79 13.94 0.03
CA GLU A 217 -3.51 15.32 0.42
C GLU A 217 -3.03 16.20 -0.74
N GLN A 218 -3.49 17.45 -0.77
CA GLN A 218 -2.89 18.47 -1.65
C GLN A 218 -1.69 19.13 -0.98
N ILE A 219 -0.49 18.62 -1.26
CA ILE A 219 0.75 19.12 -0.67
C ILE A 219 1.39 20.21 -1.56
N GLN A 220 1.74 21.36 -0.96
CA GLN A 220 2.54 22.41 -1.58
C GLN A 220 3.60 22.96 -0.62
N MET A 221 4.69 23.49 -1.17
CA MET A 221 5.76 24.13 -0.39
C MET A 221 6.21 25.45 -1.06
N ASP A 222 6.28 26.53 -0.28
CA ASP A 222 6.89 27.82 -0.67
C ASP A 222 8.25 27.98 0.01
N LEU A 223 9.33 27.88 -0.78
CA LEU A 223 10.69 28.07 -0.31
C LEU A 223 11.18 29.47 -0.68
N ARG A 224 11.44 30.33 0.31
CA ARG A 224 11.86 31.70 0.06
C ARG A 224 13.37 31.89 0.18
N ALA A 225 13.91 32.83 -0.59
CA ALA A 225 15.35 33.12 -0.61
C ALA A 225 15.91 33.62 0.74
N ASN A 226 15.05 34.14 1.63
CA ASN A 226 15.44 34.55 2.98
C ASN A 226 15.52 33.37 3.97
N GLY A 227 15.17 32.15 3.53
CA GLY A 227 15.19 30.95 4.36
C GLY A 227 13.83 30.56 4.93
N ASP A 228 12.79 31.38 4.77
CA ASP A 228 11.43 31.02 5.23
C ASP A 228 10.89 29.86 4.37
N ALA A 229 10.26 28.89 5.01
CA ALA A 229 9.51 27.81 4.40
C ALA A 229 8.06 27.84 4.86
N THR A 230 7.13 27.64 3.93
CA THR A 230 5.73 27.38 4.26
C THR A 230 5.30 26.10 3.58
N HIS A 231 4.72 25.18 4.36
CA HIS A 231 4.11 23.95 3.89
C HIS A 231 2.60 24.13 3.91
N TYR A 232 1.93 23.86 2.79
CA TYR A 232 0.48 23.92 2.67
C TYR A 232 -0.03 22.50 2.44
N PHE A 233 -1.07 22.13 3.17
CA PHE A 233 -1.74 20.84 3.01
C PHE A 233 -3.25 21.02 3.00
N THR A 234 -3.95 20.09 2.37
CA THR A 234 -5.41 20.00 2.45
C THR A 234 -5.77 18.57 2.77
N ASP A 235 -6.42 18.38 3.92
CA ASP A 235 -6.87 17.10 4.46
C ASP A 235 -8.40 17.09 4.65
N GLU A 236 -8.92 16.09 5.37
CA GLU A 236 -10.34 15.94 5.69
C GLU A 236 -10.88 17.09 6.59
N GLU A 237 -10.03 17.71 7.40
CA GLU A 237 -10.40 18.81 8.31
C GLU A 237 -10.38 20.17 7.63
N GLY A 238 -9.64 20.30 6.53
CA GLY A 238 -9.65 21.46 5.64
C GLY A 238 -8.26 21.82 5.14
N GLN A 239 -7.99 23.13 5.02
CA GLN A 239 -6.69 23.64 4.59
C GLN A 239 -5.85 24.04 5.80
N GLY A 240 -4.62 23.55 5.85
CA GLY A 240 -3.63 23.88 6.87
C GLY A 240 -2.37 24.52 6.28
N GLU A 241 -1.60 25.17 7.16
CA GLU A 241 -0.27 25.66 6.83
C GLU A 241 0.69 25.53 8.03
N ASP A 242 1.88 25.01 7.76
CA ASP A 242 3.00 25.00 8.71
C ASP A 242 4.06 25.99 8.25
N HIS A 243 4.73 26.63 9.20
CA HIS A 243 5.77 27.64 8.93
C HIS A 243 7.10 27.21 9.54
N GLY A 244 8.18 27.54 8.86
CA GLY A 244 9.50 27.11 9.28
C GLY A 244 10.64 27.76 8.53
N GLU A 245 11.81 27.14 8.64
CA GLU A 245 13.03 27.52 7.93
C GLU A 245 13.52 26.37 7.05
N TRP A 246 14.16 26.69 5.92
CA TRP A 246 14.80 25.70 5.07
C TRP A 246 16.25 26.04 4.69
N TYR A 247 16.98 24.98 4.39
CA TYR A 247 18.31 25.03 3.79
C TYR A 247 18.65 23.70 3.12
N THR A 248 19.80 23.65 2.44
CA THR A 248 20.33 22.42 1.84
C THR A 248 21.70 22.07 2.41
N THR A 249 22.04 20.79 2.39
CA THR A 249 23.40 20.31 2.67
C THR A 249 24.21 20.16 1.37
N ASP A 250 25.53 20.00 1.51
CA ASP A 250 26.44 19.73 0.38
C ASP A 250 26.14 18.40 -0.34
N GLU A 251 25.32 17.52 0.26
CA GLU A 251 24.95 16.21 -0.26
C GLU A 251 23.60 16.19 -0.99
N ASN A 252 23.06 17.37 -1.36
CA ASN A 252 21.72 17.54 -1.95
C ASN A 252 20.61 16.98 -1.04
N VAL A 253 20.68 17.30 0.25
CA VAL A 253 19.57 17.06 1.19
C VAL A 253 18.90 18.40 1.48
N LEU A 254 17.60 18.47 1.22
CA LEU A 254 16.74 19.58 1.64
C LEU A 254 16.36 19.33 3.09
N VAL A 255 16.62 20.31 3.95
CA VAL A 255 16.24 20.28 5.37
C VAL A 255 15.23 21.39 5.62
N MET A 256 14.11 21.06 6.24
CA MET A 256 13.06 21.97 6.66
C MET A 256 12.84 21.80 8.16
N ILE A 257 12.86 22.89 8.92
CA ILE A 257 12.58 22.92 10.36
C ILE A 257 11.24 23.64 10.51
N MET A 258 10.19 22.91 10.80
CA MET A 258 8.80 23.38 10.75
C MET A 258 8.18 23.39 12.15
N ASP A 259 7.33 24.38 12.42
CA ASP A 259 6.40 24.37 13.55
C ASP A 259 5.12 23.64 13.11
N VAL A 260 4.98 22.38 13.53
CA VAL A 260 3.85 21.50 13.23
C VAL A 260 3.03 21.37 14.51
N GLU A 261 1.83 21.94 14.51
CA GLU A 261 0.90 21.92 15.66
C GLU A 261 1.49 22.44 17.01
N GLY A 262 2.53 23.29 16.97
CA GLY A 262 3.19 23.81 18.17
C GLY A 262 4.41 23.00 18.61
N GLU A 263 4.80 21.97 17.86
CA GLU A 263 6.03 21.21 18.03
C GLU A 263 7.00 21.49 16.87
N ILE A 264 8.28 21.68 17.21
CA ILE A 264 9.31 21.89 16.19
C ILE A 264 9.74 20.52 15.67
N ASP A 265 9.48 20.25 14.40
CA ASP A 265 9.93 19.05 13.70
C ASP A 265 10.97 19.39 12.62
N THR A 266 11.81 18.42 12.28
CA THR A 266 12.86 18.56 11.26
C THR A 266 12.69 17.52 10.17
N LEU A 267 12.27 17.97 8.99
CA LEU A 267 12.11 17.13 7.81
C LEU A 267 13.38 17.20 6.95
N ALA A 268 13.91 16.05 6.54
CA ALA A 268 15.11 15.98 5.71
C ALA A 268 14.92 15.02 4.53
N PHE A 269 15.06 15.53 3.32
CA PHE A 269 14.85 14.79 2.08
C PHE A 269 16.04 14.93 1.14
N PRO A 270 16.74 13.84 0.78
CA PRO A 270 17.50 13.83 -0.46
C PRO A 270 16.63 14.31 -1.62
N TYR A 271 17.16 15.21 -2.45
CA TYR A 271 16.40 15.75 -3.57
C TYR A 271 17.11 15.61 -4.91
N VAL A 272 16.32 15.53 -5.97
CA VAL A 272 16.78 15.61 -7.36
C VAL A 272 16.03 16.76 -8.03
N PHE A 273 16.77 17.68 -8.62
CA PHE A 273 16.21 18.83 -9.33
C PHE A 273 16.52 18.76 -10.82
N ASN A 274 15.50 19.01 -11.64
CA ASN A 274 15.62 19.08 -13.10
C ASN A 274 14.75 20.22 -13.66
N GLY A 275 15.19 21.46 -13.45
CA GLY A 275 14.56 22.65 -14.05
C GLY A 275 13.27 23.06 -13.35
N THR A 276 12.12 22.57 -13.80
CA THR A 276 10.82 22.84 -13.15
C THR A 276 10.35 21.69 -12.28
N ASP A 277 11.08 20.58 -12.28
CA ASP A 277 10.72 19.35 -11.61
C ASP A 277 11.64 19.15 -10.40
N LEU A 278 11.04 18.84 -9.26
CA LEU A 278 11.72 18.52 -8.02
C LEU A 278 11.22 17.18 -7.52
N THR A 279 12.13 16.26 -7.24
CA THR A 279 11.79 15.00 -6.57
C THR A 279 12.39 15.03 -5.17
N LEU A 280 11.54 14.89 -4.16
CA LEU A 280 11.95 14.69 -2.78
C LEU A 280 11.87 13.20 -2.47
N ILE A 281 12.92 12.64 -1.87
CA ILE A 281 13.03 11.21 -1.58
C ILE A 281 12.92 11.03 -0.07
N MET A 282 11.91 10.31 0.38
CA MET A 282 11.79 9.85 1.76
C MET A 282 12.32 8.42 1.85
N ASN A 283 13.08 8.13 2.90
CA ASN A 283 13.46 6.76 3.27
C ASN A 283 13.02 6.53 4.71
N GLN A 284 12.35 5.42 4.96
CA GLN A 284 11.84 5.05 6.28
C GLN A 284 12.17 3.59 6.56
N ASP A 285 12.45 3.26 7.82
CA ASP A 285 12.49 1.85 8.22
C ASP A 285 11.07 1.29 8.14
N ALA A 286 10.91 0.11 7.53
CA ALA A 286 9.59 -0.49 7.42
C ALA A 286 8.99 -0.80 8.80
N CYS A 287 9.85 -1.11 9.77
CA CYS A 287 9.43 -1.45 11.13
C CYS A 287 8.78 -0.26 11.84
N ASP A 288 9.33 0.95 11.67
CA ASP A 288 8.76 2.17 12.27
C ASP A 288 7.35 2.44 11.72
N PHE A 289 7.15 2.23 10.41
CA PHE A 289 5.85 2.43 9.77
C PHE A 289 4.80 1.41 10.21
N PHE A 290 5.16 0.12 10.27
CA PHE A 290 4.22 -0.90 10.71
C PHE A 290 3.94 -0.81 12.22
N GLU A 291 4.89 -0.35 13.03
CA GLU A 291 4.62 -0.04 14.43
C GLU A 291 3.48 0.98 14.55
N ASP A 292 3.58 2.11 13.84
CA ASP A 292 2.54 3.16 13.88
C ASP A 292 1.20 2.72 13.25
N PHE A 293 1.23 1.88 12.20
CA PHE A 293 0.02 1.44 11.49
C PHE A 293 -0.87 0.48 12.30
N PHE A 294 -0.30 -0.26 13.26
CA PHE A 294 -1.02 -1.28 14.03
C PHE A 294 -1.31 -0.88 15.50
N ILE A 295 -0.90 0.31 15.96
CA ILE A 295 -1.18 0.84 17.30
C ILE A 295 -2.48 1.67 17.32
N ASP A 296 -3.58 1.13 16.81
CA ASP A 296 -4.90 1.76 17.00
C ASP A 296 -5.58 1.19 18.26
N ASP A 297 -6.03 2.08 19.14
CA ASP A 297 -6.59 1.83 20.50
C ASP A 297 -7.91 1.01 20.53
N GLU A 298 -8.28 0.32 19.45
CA GLU A 298 -9.40 -0.62 19.42
C GLU A 298 -8.93 -2.06 19.67
N PRO A 299 -9.31 -2.69 20.80
CA PRO A 299 -8.95 -4.07 21.11
C PRO A 299 -9.77 -5.03 20.23
N GLY A 300 -9.33 -5.17 18.99
CA GLY A 300 -9.93 -6.02 17.97
C GLY A 300 -8.91 -6.37 16.89
N MET A 301 -8.33 -5.37 16.24
CA MET A 301 -7.27 -5.56 15.24
C MET A 301 -5.85 -5.37 15.79
N SER A 302 -5.64 -4.39 16.68
CA SER A 302 -4.30 -4.07 17.22
C SER A 302 -3.78 -5.08 18.24
N ALA A 303 -4.66 -5.84 18.89
CA ALA A 303 -4.29 -6.76 19.97
C ALA A 303 -3.80 -8.14 19.49
N LYS A 304 -3.86 -8.45 18.19
CA LYS A 304 -3.58 -9.80 17.65
C LYS A 304 -2.32 -9.91 16.79
N PHE A 305 -1.81 -8.81 16.25
CA PHE A 305 -0.45 -8.76 15.68
C PHE A 305 0.64 -8.63 16.77
N MET A 306 0.25 -8.53 18.04
CA MET A 306 1.15 -8.38 19.17
C MET A 306 1.49 -9.72 19.85
N ASN A 307 2.41 -10.44 19.24
CA ASN A 307 3.45 -11.15 19.99
C ASN A 307 4.79 -10.80 19.34
N PRO A 308 5.62 -9.89 19.88
CA PRO A 308 6.91 -9.62 19.27
C PRO A 308 7.80 -10.86 19.40
N PRO A 309 8.58 -11.22 18.36
CA PRO A 309 9.56 -10.26 17.86
C PRO A 309 9.91 -10.42 16.36
N ASP A 310 9.12 -9.89 15.43
CA ASP A 310 9.69 -9.38 14.18
C ASP A 310 8.71 -8.43 13.49
N CYS A 311 9.12 -7.18 13.25
CA CYS A 311 8.35 -6.22 12.44
C CYS A 311 8.23 -6.64 10.96
N PHE A 312 8.80 -7.78 10.59
CA PHE A 312 8.77 -8.31 9.24
C PHE A 312 7.62 -9.28 8.97
N ASP A 313 6.91 -9.79 9.98
CA ASP A 313 5.78 -10.70 9.78
C ASP A 313 4.72 -10.11 8.83
N PRO A 314 4.31 -8.82 8.94
CA PRO A 314 3.39 -8.21 7.98
C PRO A 314 3.92 -8.22 6.54
N ILE A 315 5.22 -8.01 6.36
CA ILE A 315 5.88 -8.03 5.03
C ILE A 315 5.88 -9.44 4.47
N GLU A 316 6.20 -10.43 5.31
CA GLU A 316 6.19 -11.84 4.92
C GLU A 316 4.81 -12.29 4.49
N MET A 317 3.77 -11.91 5.24
CA MET A 317 2.37 -12.17 4.88
C MET A 317 1.97 -11.49 3.57
N MET A 318 2.14 -10.16 3.46
CA MET A 318 1.72 -9.39 2.28
C MET A 318 2.34 -9.91 0.96
N PHE A 319 3.59 -10.37 1.02
CA PHE A 319 4.30 -10.86 -0.16
C PHE A 319 4.37 -12.39 -0.27
N LEU A 320 3.68 -13.12 0.62
CA LEU A 320 3.70 -14.58 0.71
C LEU A 320 5.13 -15.14 0.74
N LEU A 321 5.99 -14.52 1.53
CA LEU A 321 7.37 -14.97 1.76
C LEU A 321 7.39 -16.04 2.85
N GLN A 322 8.48 -16.80 2.89
CA GLN A 322 8.70 -17.79 3.94
C GLN A 322 8.80 -17.09 5.31
N GLU A 323 8.22 -17.69 6.35
CA GLU A 323 8.37 -17.20 7.72
C GLU A 323 9.85 -17.06 8.14
N ASN A 324 10.17 -15.99 8.87
CA ASN A 324 11.50 -15.67 9.41
C ASN A 324 12.59 -15.58 8.33
N SER A 325 12.20 -15.19 7.13
CA SER A 325 13.08 -15.08 5.97
C SER A 325 13.57 -13.67 5.70
N VAL A 326 12.81 -12.65 6.10
CA VAL A 326 13.15 -11.25 5.91
C VAL A 326 14.14 -10.83 6.99
N THR A 327 15.21 -10.15 6.58
CA THR A 327 16.28 -9.68 7.49
C THR A 327 16.39 -8.18 7.60
N SER A 328 15.76 -7.47 6.66
CA SER A 328 15.73 -6.02 6.62
C SER A 328 14.62 -5.58 5.68
N ALA A 329 13.91 -4.52 6.03
CA ALA A 329 12.99 -3.87 5.12
C ALA A 329 13.10 -2.36 5.25
N ARG A 330 13.23 -1.68 4.12
CA ARG A 330 13.25 -0.22 4.05
C ARG A 330 12.26 0.23 3.02
N MET A 331 11.52 1.26 3.32
CA MET A 331 10.62 1.84 2.35
C MET A 331 11.21 3.14 1.82
N LYS A 332 10.83 3.44 0.59
CA LYS A 332 11.26 4.62 -0.12
C LYS A 332 10.05 5.23 -0.81
N ALA A 333 9.79 6.51 -0.56
CA ALA A 333 8.81 7.27 -1.31
C ALA A 333 9.54 8.33 -2.15
N ASN A 334 9.17 8.44 -3.42
CA ASN A 334 9.56 9.55 -4.28
C ASN A 334 8.35 10.46 -4.42
N MET A 335 8.44 11.69 -3.90
CA MET A 335 7.41 12.71 -4.05
C MET A 335 7.81 13.64 -5.19
N TYR A 336 6.91 13.83 -6.16
CA TYR A 336 7.18 14.63 -7.36
C TYR A 336 6.48 15.97 -7.28
N PHE A 337 7.25 17.03 -7.41
CA PHE A 337 6.80 18.41 -7.34
C PHE A 337 7.09 19.14 -8.65
N VAL A 338 6.17 20.01 -9.03
CA VAL A 338 6.36 20.93 -10.16
C VAL A 338 6.32 22.37 -9.64
N LYS A 339 7.28 23.17 -10.10
CA LYS A 339 7.34 24.59 -9.77
C LYS A 339 6.16 25.33 -10.38
N ALA A 340 5.38 26.02 -9.55
CA ALA A 340 4.31 26.88 -10.02
C ALA A 340 4.91 28.01 -10.86
N VAL A 341 4.44 28.15 -12.09
CA VAL A 341 4.82 29.28 -12.94
C VAL A 341 4.06 30.50 -12.44
N ALA A 342 4.78 31.53 -11.99
CA ALA A 342 4.17 32.81 -11.66
C ALA A 342 3.41 33.34 -12.88
N ASN A 343 2.09 33.48 -12.75
CA ASN A 343 1.24 34.14 -13.75
C ASN A 343 1.35 35.66 -13.67
#